data_AF-A0A1X7G1A7-F1
#
_entry.id   AF-A0A1X7G1A7-F1
#
_cell.length_a   1.000
_cell.length_b   1.000
_cell.length_c   1.000
_cell.angle_alpha   90.00
_cell.angle_beta   90.00
_cell.angle_gamma   90.00
#
_symmetry.space_group_name_H-M   'P 1'
#
loop_
_entity.id
_entity.type
_entity.pdbx_description
1 polymer ?
#
loop_
_entity_poly.entity_id
_entity_poly.type
_entity_poly.pdbx_seq_one_letter_code
_entity_poly.pdbx_strand_id
1 'polypeptide(L)'
;MSWKWEYAFGAEEAARTAPADFLARVESTADELVRAAEAVHVHGRAHRGFDPRGGDVIVPGGMFTYQVVVRSERVYVVQITYLGF
;
A
#
# COMPACT_ATOMS: atom_id res chain seq x y z
N MET A 1 -6.49 16.25 4.87
CA MET A 1 -5.62 15.47 3.95
C MET A 1 -6.45 14.34 3.37
N SER A 2 -6.34 14.06 2.07
CA SER A 2 -7.15 13.05 1.35
C SER A 2 -6.39 11.75 1.05
N TRP A 3 -5.07 11.74 1.27
CA TRP A 3 -4.24 10.56 1.07
C TRP A 3 -4.61 9.44 2.03
N LYS A 4 -4.76 8.22 1.49
CA LYS A 4 -5.07 7.01 2.25
C LYS A 4 -4.62 5.76 1.48
N TRP A 5 -4.63 4.61 2.13
CA TRP A 5 -4.40 3.34 1.47
C TRP A 5 -5.65 2.45 1.48
N GLU A 6 -5.71 1.52 0.53
CA GLU A 6 -6.78 0.54 0.38
C GLU A 6 -6.19 -0.81 -0.06
N TYR A 7 -6.79 -1.93 0.38
CA TYR A 7 -6.54 -3.21 -0.28
C TYR A 7 -7.26 -3.25 -1.63
N ALA A 8 -6.56 -3.65 -2.70
CA ALA A 8 -7.23 -4.04 -3.92
C ALA A 8 -7.88 -5.42 -3.73
N PHE A 9 -8.93 -5.73 -4.51
CA PHE A 9 -9.77 -6.92 -4.34
C PHE A 9 -8.99 -8.22 -4.07
N GLY A 10 -7.91 -8.50 -4.83
CA GLY A 10 -7.10 -9.70 -4.63
C GLY A 10 -6.33 -9.73 -3.29
N ALA A 11 -5.81 -8.58 -2.85
CA ALA A 11 -5.16 -8.46 -1.55
C ALA A 11 -6.16 -8.50 -0.39
N GLU A 12 -7.36 -7.97 -0.59
CA GLU A 12 -8.42 -7.97 0.43
C GLU A 12 -8.84 -9.40 0.78
N GLU A 13 -9.07 -10.25 -0.22
CA GLU A 13 -9.42 -11.66 0.01
C GLU A 13 -8.29 -12.42 0.73
N ALA A 14 -7.03 -12.20 0.33
CA ALA A 14 -5.89 -12.79 1.01
C ALA A 14 -5.80 -12.29 2.47
N ALA A 15 -6.05 -11.00 2.72
CA ALA A 15 -5.96 -10.39 4.03
C ALA A 15 -6.92 -11.05 5.04
N ARG A 16 -8.12 -11.44 4.60
CA ARG A 16 -9.10 -12.13 5.47
C ARG A 16 -8.62 -13.46 6.05
N THR A 17 -7.61 -14.07 5.45
CA THR A 17 -7.07 -15.39 5.87
C THR A 17 -5.69 -15.30 6.53
N ALA A 18 -5.05 -14.13 6.48
CA ALA A 18 -3.70 -13.94 6.99
C ALA A 18 -3.69 -13.67 8.51
N PRO A 19 -2.61 -14.02 9.23
CA PRO A 19 -2.50 -13.71 10.65
C PRO A 19 -2.52 -12.21 10.95
N ALA A 20 -3.21 -11.84 12.03
CA ALA A 20 -3.45 -10.45 12.40
C ALA A 20 -2.16 -9.66 12.68
N ASP A 21 -1.13 -10.33 13.21
CA ASP A 21 0.16 -9.69 13.49
C ASP A 21 0.93 -9.37 12.21
N PHE A 22 0.83 -10.23 11.18
CA PHE A 22 1.35 -9.94 9.85
C PHE A 22 0.58 -8.77 9.22
N LEU A 23 -0.75 -8.78 9.28
CA LEU A 23 -1.58 -7.70 8.75
C LEU A 23 -1.27 -6.36 9.40
N ALA A 24 -1.13 -6.30 10.72
CA ALA A 24 -0.77 -5.08 11.44
C ALA A 24 0.55 -4.46 10.92
N ARG A 25 1.51 -5.30 10.50
CA ARG A 25 2.77 -4.83 9.90
C ARG A 25 2.53 -4.28 8.50
N VAL A 26 1.76 -4.97 7.67
CA VAL A 26 1.37 -4.49 6.33
C VAL A 26 0.66 -3.13 6.43
N GLU A 27 -0.33 -3.01 7.33
CA GLU A 27 -1.11 -1.79 7.53
C GLU A 27 -0.24 -0.63 8.02
N SER A 28 0.61 -0.87 9.04
CA SER A 28 1.53 0.15 9.55
C SER A 28 2.51 0.63 8.46
N THR A 29 3.02 -0.28 7.64
CA THR A 29 3.91 0.09 6.53
C THR A 29 3.15 0.80 5.41
N ALA A 30 1.89 0.45 5.16
CA ALA A 30 1.03 1.16 4.21
C ALA A 30 0.77 2.62 4.66
N ASP A 31 0.58 2.85 5.96
CA ASP A 31 0.47 4.20 6.53
C ASP A 31 1.76 5.03 6.34
N GLU A 32 2.93 4.39 6.41
CA GLU A 32 4.21 5.04 6.07
C GLU A 32 4.31 5.40 4.59
N LEU A 33 3.89 4.49 3.70
CA LEU A 33 3.85 4.75 2.25
C LEU A 33 2.90 5.92 1.91
N VAL A 34 1.76 6.02 2.59
CA VAL A 34 0.82 7.14 2.44
C VAL A 34 1.48 8.46 2.82
N ARG A 35 2.15 8.51 3.98
CA ARG A 35 2.87 9.71 4.44
C ARG A 35 3.99 10.11 3.46
N ALA A 36 4.72 9.13 2.93
CA ALA A 36 5.75 9.37 1.93
C ALA A 36 5.17 9.90 0.62
N ALA A 37 4.10 9.28 0.12
CA ALA A 37 3.44 9.71 -1.11
C ALA A 37 2.85 11.13 -1.00
N GLU A 38 2.25 11.46 0.15
CA GLU A 38 1.74 12.80 0.44
C GLU A 38 2.86 13.85 0.44
N ALA A 39 4.01 13.56 1.07
CA ALA A 39 5.14 14.48 1.11
C ALA A 39 5.74 14.74 -0.28
N VAL A 40 5.76 13.73 -1.15
CA VAL A 40 6.29 13.84 -2.52
C VAL A 40 5.27 14.49 -3.46
N HIS A 41 3.97 14.20 -3.28
CA HIS A 41 2.89 14.60 -4.17
C HIS A 41 1.86 15.49 -3.45
N VAL A 42 2.33 16.64 -2.98
CA VAL A 42 1.55 17.64 -2.20
C VAL A 42 0.23 18.04 -2.87
N HIS A 43 0.18 18.05 -4.20
CA HIS A 43 -1.03 18.30 -4.99
C HIS A 43 -1.34 17.14 -5.92
N GLY A 44 -1.60 15.95 -5.36
CA GLY A 44 -1.79 14.72 -6.11
C GLY A 44 -2.85 14.82 -7.22
N ARG A 45 -3.97 15.50 -6.98
CA ARG A 45 -5.03 15.73 -7.98
C ARG A 45 -4.59 16.51 -9.22
N ALA A 46 -3.55 17.35 -9.08
CA ALA A 46 -2.99 18.13 -10.19
C ALA A 46 -1.82 17.41 -10.89
N HIS A 47 -1.47 16.20 -10.46
CA HIS A 47 -0.36 15.42 -11.01
C HIS A 47 -0.54 15.17 -12.51
N ARG A 48 0.54 15.41 -13.26
CA ARG A 48 0.61 15.20 -14.71
C ARG A 48 1.66 14.14 -15.02
N GLY A 49 1.33 13.25 -15.94
CA GLY A 49 2.21 12.14 -16.34
C GLY A 49 1.75 10.80 -15.79
N PHE A 50 2.65 9.83 -15.83
CA PHE A 50 2.39 8.49 -15.29
C PHE A 50 2.47 8.50 -13.77
N ASP A 51 1.69 7.63 -13.14
CA ASP A 51 1.84 7.34 -11.73
C ASP A 51 3.21 6.67 -11.49
N PRO A 52 3.84 6.89 -10.32
CA PRO A 52 5.11 6.28 -10.01
C PRO A 52 4.95 4.77 -9.99
N ARG A 53 6.04 4.07 -10.33
CA ARG A 53 6.04 2.61 -10.25
C ARG A 53 5.79 2.23 -8.80
N GLY A 54 4.83 1.34 -8.59
CA GLY A 54 4.66 0.65 -7.32
C GLY A 54 5.90 -0.17 -6.94
N GLY A 55 5.80 -0.95 -5.88
CA GLY A 55 6.92 -1.75 -5.42
C GLY A 55 6.52 -2.93 -4.55
N ASP A 56 7.54 -3.71 -4.19
CA ASP A 56 7.44 -4.81 -3.25
C ASP A 56 8.09 -4.38 -1.93
N VAL A 57 7.43 -4.69 -0.82
CA VAL A 57 7.92 -4.41 0.53
C VAL A 57 7.94 -5.69 1.34
N ILE A 58 9.09 -5.99 1.94
CA ILE A 58 9.26 -7.10 2.87
C ILE A 58 8.92 -6.61 4.27
N VAL A 59 8.07 -7.35 4.98
CA VAL A 59 7.74 -7.13 6.39
C VAL A 59 7.90 -8.45 7.14
N PRO A 60 8.14 -8.47 8.47
CA PRO A 60 8.21 -9.72 9.21
C PRO A 60 6.97 -10.60 8.96
N GLY A 61 7.17 -11.89 8.68
CA GLY A 61 6.10 -12.81 8.29
C GLY A 61 5.82 -12.89 6.78
N GLY A 62 6.38 -12.02 5.92
CA GLY A 62 6.15 -12.11 4.48
C GLY A 62 6.47 -10.85 3.67
N MET A 63 5.63 -10.54 2.68
CA MET A 63 5.77 -9.35 1.84
C MET A 63 4.43 -8.89 1.27
N PHE A 64 4.40 -7.66 0.77
CA PHE A 64 3.27 -7.15 0.00
C PHE A 64 3.75 -6.31 -1.19
N THR A 65 2.93 -6.29 -2.24
CA THR A 65 3.12 -5.44 -3.42
C THR A 65 2.13 -4.29 -3.35
N TYR A 66 2.57 -3.08 -3.68
CA TYR A 66 1.72 -1.89 -3.70
C TYR A 66 1.80 -1.12 -5.02
N GLN A 67 0.81 -0.29 -5.27
CA GLN A 67 0.79 0.72 -6.34
C GLN A 67 0.38 2.08 -5.77
N VAL A 68 0.94 3.15 -6.30
CA VAL A 68 0.53 4.52 -5.94
C VAL A 68 -0.27 5.08 -7.09
N VAL A 69 -1.45 5.63 -6.81
CA VAL A 69 -2.28 6.33 -7.79
C VAL A 69 -2.41 7.77 -7.33
N VAL A 70 -1.54 8.63 -7.86
CA VAL A 70 -1.30 9.98 -7.35
C VAL A 70 -2.51 10.87 -7.56
N ARG A 71 -3.16 10.76 -8.72
CA ARG A 71 -4.37 11.55 -9.03
C ARG A 71 -5.55 11.20 -8.14
N SER A 72 -5.59 9.95 -7.68
CA SER A 72 -6.55 9.53 -6.69
C SER A 72 -6.06 9.87 -5.28
N GLU A 73 -4.78 10.18 -5.05
CA GLU A 73 -4.21 10.31 -3.70
C GLU A 73 -4.41 9.01 -2.91
N ARG A 74 -4.15 7.86 -3.56
CA ARG A 74 -4.28 6.52 -2.96
C ARG A 74 -3.00 5.70 -3.08
N VAL A 75 -2.74 4.88 -2.08
CA VAL A 75 -1.84 3.73 -2.16
C VAL A 75 -2.68 2.46 -2.15
N TYR A 76 -2.51 1.58 -3.14
CA TYR A 76 -3.20 0.30 -3.19
C TYR A 76 -2.24 -0.80 -2.80
N VAL A 77 -2.58 -1.59 -1.79
CA VAL A 77 -1.95 -2.90 -1.56
C VAL A 77 -2.60 -3.88 -2.53
N VAL A 78 -1.86 -4.36 -3.52
CA VAL A 78 -2.40 -5.17 -4.62
C VAL A 78 -2.19 -6.67 -4.45
N GLN A 79 -1.22 -7.06 -3.63
CA GLN A 79 -0.99 -8.45 -3.25
C GLN A 79 -0.37 -8.49 -1.85
N ILE A 80 -0.72 -9.50 -1.07
CA ILE A 80 0.01 -9.89 0.14
C ILE A 80 0.44 -11.34 0.01
N THR A 81 1.62 -11.65 0.53
CA THR A 81 2.18 -13.01 0.58
C THR A 81 2.64 -13.29 2.00
N TYR A 82 1.89 -14.13 2.72
CA TYR A 82 2.27 -14.60 4.06
C TYR A 82 3.14 -15.85 3.97
N LEU A 83 4.28 -15.86 4.67
CA LEU A 83 5.27 -16.93 4.65
C LEU A 83 5.55 -17.54 6.03
N GLY A 84 5.14 -16.88 7.11
CA GLY A 84 5.12 -17.46 8.46
C GLY A 84 6.46 -17.58 9.19
N PHE A 85 7.49 -16.82 8.77
CA PHE A 85 8.79 -16.75 9.44
C PHE A 85 9.19 -15.33 9.85
#